data_AF-A0A1V6I9R0-F1
#
_entry.id   AF-A0A1V6I9R0-F1
#
_cell.length_a   1.000
_cell.length_b   1.000
_cell.length_c   1.000
_cell.angle_alpha   90.00
_cell.angle_beta   90.00
_cell.angle_gamma   90.00
#
_symmetry.space_group_name_H-M   'P 1'
#
loop_
_entity.id
_entity.type
_entity.pdbx_description
1 polymer ?
#
loop_
_entity_poly.entity_id
_entity_poly.type
_entity_poly.pdbx_seq_one_letter_code
_entity_poly.pdbx_strand_id
1 'polypeptide(L)'
;MIRAKLWFRCAAMHDPVTPVVAQPALVGWEAKKRRVDLTIERAFNGEELVRRMKGWVTTDPVKVTEVVKKYGKLKVLDDRELVIEIDDEENVHKLEGELLDNFGNEVDIEVIKRT
;
A
#
# COMPACT_ATOMS: atom_id res chain seq x y z
N MET A 1 -12.25 -11.89 9.12
CA MET A 1 -11.55 -10.78 8.46
C MET A 1 -10.50 -10.21 9.39
N ILE A 2 -9.25 -10.53 9.06
CA ILE A 2 -8.01 -10.16 9.73
C ILE A 2 -7.45 -8.92 9.04
N ARG A 3 -6.78 -8.05 9.78
CA ARG A 3 -6.07 -6.90 9.24
C ARG A 3 -4.58 -7.07 9.46
N ALA A 4 -3.78 -6.74 8.46
CA ALA A 4 -2.33 -6.72 8.57
C ALA A 4 -1.74 -5.42 8.01
N LYS A 5 -0.61 -4.97 8.55
CA LYS A 5 0.23 -3.94 7.93
C LYS A 5 1.15 -4.58 6.91
N LEU A 6 1.45 -3.84 5.84
CA LEU A 6 2.44 -4.20 4.83
C LEU A 6 3.69 -3.35 5.03
N TRP A 7 4.82 -4.01 5.20
CA TRP A 7 6.12 -3.39 5.38
C TRP A 7 7.01 -3.66 4.16
N PHE A 8 7.76 -2.63 3.77
CA PHE A 8 8.76 -2.68 2.71
C PHE A 8 10.12 -2.27 3.27
N ARG A 9 11.21 -2.63 2.61
CA ARG A 9 12.51 -2.00 2.89
C ARG A 9 12.67 -0.70 2.13
N CYS A 10 13.05 0.35 2.84
CA CYS A 10 13.39 1.63 2.23
C CYS A 10 14.65 1.51 1.36
N ALA A 11 14.62 2.06 0.15
CA ALA A 11 15.77 2.03 -0.76
C ALA A 11 16.97 2.87 -0.27
N ALA A 12 16.72 3.88 0.58
CA ALA A 12 17.78 4.77 1.09
C ALA A 12 18.29 4.35 2.47
N MET A 13 17.39 4.02 3.39
CA MET A 13 17.73 3.74 4.80
C MET A 13 17.80 2.23 5.10
N HIS A 14 17.26 1.38 4.23
CA HIS A 14 17.11 -0.07 4.44
C HIS A 14 16.27 -0.50 5.67
N ASP A 15 15.67 0.45 6.37
CA ASP A 15 14.71 0.22 7.45
C ASP A 15 13.33 -0.22 6.91
N PRO A 16 12.55 -0.98 7.72
CA PRO A 16 11.18 -1.33 7.37
C PRO A 16 10.27 -0.09 7.41
N VAL A 17 9.54 0.15 6.33
CA VAL A 17 8.65 1.30 6.14
C VAL A 17 7.31 0.86 5.59
N THR A 18 6.23 1.49 6.05
CA THR A 18 4.89 1.29 5.51
C THR A 18 4.38 2.58 4.86
N PRO A 19 3.78 2.51 3.66
CA PRO A 19 3.24 3.69 3.00
C PRO A 19 2.07 4.28 3.78
N VAL A 20 2.06 5.61 3.94
CA VAL A 20 0.98 6.35 4.60
C VAL A 20 0.55 7.54 3.74
N VAL A 21 -0.74 7.86 3.78
CA VAL A 21 -1.25 9.11 3.18
C VAL A 21 -0.96 10.25 4.15
N ALA A 22 0.06 11.06 3.84
CA ALA A 22 0.38 12.25 4.64
C ALA A 22 -0.61 13.40 4.39
N GLN A 23 -1.12 13.51 3.16
CA GLN A 23 -2.17 14.44 2.74
C GLN A 23 -2.90 13.84 1.54
N PRO A 24 -4.21 14.11 1.37
CA PRO A 24 -4.94 13.69 0.17
C PRO A 24 -4.29 14.24 -1.11
N ALA A 25 -4.46 13.53 -2.22
CA ALA A 25 -4.04 14.06 -3.50
C ALA A 25 -4.97 15.21 -3.91
N LEU A 26 -4.38 16.34 -4.34
CA LEU A 26 -5.12 17.41 -4.97
C LEU A 26 -5.27 17.10 -6.46
N VAL A 27 -6.51 16.99 -6.91
CA VAL A 27 -6.86 16.75 -8.32
C VAL A 27 -7.56 17.99 -8.85
N GLY A 28 -7.13 18.47 -10.01
CA GLY A 28 -7.73 19.61 -10.71
C GLY A 28 -7.77 19.36 -12.21
N TRP A 29 -8.10 20.42 -12.96
CA TRP A 29 -8.27 20.35 -14.42
C TRP A 29 -7.55 21.53 -15.07
N GLU A 30 -6.84 21.26 -16.17
CA GLU A 30 -6.42 22.33 -17.06
C GLU A 30 -7.51 22.55 -18.11
N ALA A 31 -8.07 23.76 -18.15
CA ALA A 31 -9.14 24.09 -19.08
C ALA A 31 -8.58 24.74 -20.35
N LYS A 32 -8.92 24.15 -21.51
CA LYS A 32 -8.42 24.56 -22.82
C LYS A 32 -8.73 26.01 -23.23
N LYS A 33 -9.84 26.60 -22.74
CA LYS A 33 -10.36 27.90 -23.22
C LYS A 33 -10.28 29.03 -22.19
N ARG A 34 -10.06 28.71 -20.92
CA ARG A 34 -10.03 29.67 -19.82
C ARG A 34 -9.31 29.06 -18.64
N ARG A 35 -8.84 29.88 -17.71
CA ARG A 35 -8.34 29.40 -16.43
C ARG A 35 -9.50 28.89 -15.56
N VAL A 36 -9.31 27.73 -14.94
CA VAL A 36 -10.24 27.14 -13.97
C VAL A 36 -9.42 26.72 -12.75
N ASP A 37 -9.57 27.45 -11.65
CA ASP A 37 -8.84 27.21 -10.39
C ASP A 37 -9.67 26.37 -9.41
N LEU A 38 -10.21 25.23 -9.87
CA LEU A 38 -10.97 24.30 -9.03
C LEU A 38 -10.16 23.04 -8.78
N THR A 39 -9.87 22.75 -7.51
CA THR A 39 -9.23 21.52 -7.05
C THR A 39 -10.14 20.78 -6.07
N ILE A 40 -9.97 19.46 -6.01
CA ILE A 40 -10.64 18.60 -5.04
C ILE A 40 -9.59 17.72 -4.34
N GLU A 41 -9.82 17.44 -3.07
CA GLU A 41 -9.07 16.42 -2.34
C GLU A 41 -9.61 15.03 -2.69
N ARG A 42 -8.71 14.13 -3.07
CA ARG A 42 -9.00 12.73 -3.32
C ARG A 42 -7.96 11.86 -2.63
N ALA A 43 -8.40 11.00 -1.73
CA ALA A 43 -7.53 9.99 -1.15
C ALA A 43 -7.09 8.97 -2.21
N PHE A 44 -5.89 8.43 -2.05
CA PHE A 44 -5.45 7.28 -2.84
C PHE A 44 -6.17 6.02 -2.37
N ASN A 45 -6.47 5.10 -3.28
CA ASN A 45 -6.78 3.74 -2.87
C ASN A 45 -5.49 2.99 -2.45
N GLY A 46 -5.63 1.83 -1.81
CA GLY A 46 -4.49 1.09 -1.27
C GLY A 46 -3.46 0.68 -2.33
N GLU A 47 -3.91 0.28 -3.52
CA GLU A 47 -3.01 -0.11 -4.62
C GLU A 47 -2.26 1.09 -5.20
N GLU A 48 -2.95 2.22 -5.36
CA GLU A 48 -2.34 3.46 -5.82
C GLU A 48 -1.27 3.94 -4.85
N LEU A 49 -1.56 3.89 -3.55
CA LEU A 49 -0.62 4.27 -2.51
C LEU A 49 0.66 3.43 -2.58
N VAL A 50 0.52 2.10 -2.68
CA VAL A 50 1.66 1.19 -2.84
C VAL A 50 2.44 1.49 -4.14
N ARG A 51 1.74 1.67 -5.26
CA ARG A 51 2.37 1.97 -6.56
C ARG A 51 3.19 3.27 -6.54
N ARG A 52 2.77 4.28 -5.77
CA ARG A 52 3.50 5.56 -5.62
C ARG A 52 4.86 5.39 -4.94
N MET A 53 5.11 4.26 -4.28
CA MET A 53 6.38 3.96 -3.61
C MET A 53 7.46 3.42 -4.56
N LYS A 54 7.16 3.30 -5.86
CA LYS A 54 8.15 2.86 -6.84
C LYS A 54 9.36 3.78 -6.82
N GLY A 55 10.54 3.19 -6.63
CA GLY A 55 11.82 3.91 -6.50
C GLY A 55 12.15 4.39 -5.08
N TRP A 56 11.21 4.31 -4.14
CA TRP A 56 11.42 4.62 -2.71
C TRP A 56 11.64 3.37 -1.86
N VAL A 57 11.18 2.23 -2.34
CA VAL A 57 11.41 0.91 -1.75
C VAL A 57 12.28 0.06 -2.66
N THR A 58 12.94 -0.95 -2.09
CA THR A 58 13.92 -1.81 -2.79
C THR A 58 13.28 -2.77 -3.80
N THR A 59 12.00 -3.12 -3.62
CA THR A 59 11.25 -4.06 -4.47
C THR A 59 10.30 -3.33 -5.42
N ASP A 60 9.76 -4.06 -6.41
CA ASP A 60 8.74 -3.50 -7.31
C ASP A 60 7.36 -3.55 -6.63
N PRO A 61 6.76 -2.40 -6.23
CA PRO A 61 5.50 -2.40 -5.49
C PRO A 61 4.33 -2.95 -6.31
N VAL A 62 4.43 -2.95 -7.64
CA VAL A 62 3.40 -3.53 -8.52
C VAL A 62 3.35 -5.04 -8.34
N LYS A 63 4.51 -5.71 -8.33
CA LYS A 63 4.60 -7.16 -8.10
C LYS A 63 4.13 -7.54 -6.70
N VAL A 64 4.49 -6.74 -5.69
CA VAL A 64 4.02 -6.94 -4.31
C VAL A 64 2.49 -6.84 -4.26
N THR A 65 1.91 -5.85 -4.94
CA THR A 65 0.46 -5.68 -5.05
C THR A 65 -0.21 -6.89 -5.70
N GLU A 66 0.38 -7.45 -6.75
CA GLU A 66 -0.15 -8.66 -7.41
C GLU A 66 -0.18 -9.88 -6.48
N VAL A 67 0.86 -10.07 -5.65
CA VAL A 67 0.89 -11.14 -4.64
C VAL A 67 -0.16 -10.91 -3.56
N VAL A 68 -0.22 -9.70 -2.99
CA VAL A 68 -1.19 -9.35 -1.94
C VAL A 68 -2.64 -9.60 -2.38
N LYS A 69 -2.96 -9.26 -3.64
CA LYS A 69 -4.31 -9.43 -4.21
C LYS A 69 -4.80 -10.87 -4.30
N LYS A 70 -3.90 -11.86 -4.28
CA LYS A 70 -4.27 -13.28 -4.31
C LYS A 70 -4.92 -13.72 -3.00
N TYR A 71 -4.54 -13.09 -1.89
CA TYR A 71 -4.90 -13.51 -0.54
C TYR A 71 -5.68 -12.45 0.26
N GLY A 72 -5.70 -11.20 -0.21
CA GLY A 72 -6.38 -10.11 0.48
C GLY A 72 -6.58 -8.88 -0.38
N LYS A 73 -6.99 -7.78 0.26
CA LYS A 73 -7.27 -6.50 -0.40
C LYS A 73 -6.53 -5.36 0.29
N LEU A 74 -5.82 -4.55 -0.49
CA LEU A 74 -5.21 -3.31 0.00
C LEU A 74 -6.29 -2.25 0.22
N LYS A 75 -6.27 -1.65 1.41
CA LYS A 75 -7.19 -0.59 1.83
C LYS A 75 -6.43 0.53 2.50
N VAL A 76 -6.97 1.74 2.40
CA VAL A 76 -6.57 2.87 3.23
C VAL A 76 -7.63 3.05 4.29
N LEU A 77 -7.26 2.89 5.57
CA LEU A 77 -8.12 3.17 6.71
C LEU A 77 -7.95 4.61 7.17
N ASP A 78 -9.05 5.21 7.61
CA ASP A 78 -9.11 6.56 8.16
C ASP A 78 -8.39 7.60 7.28
N ASP A 79 -8.48 7.42 5.95
CA ASP A 79 -7.83 8.22 4.91
C ASP A 79 -6.30 8.37 5.08
N ARG A 80 -5.66 7.48 5.86
CA ARG A 80 -4.24 7.58 6.25
C ARG A 80 -3.46 6.28 6.14
N GLU A 81 -3.92 5.22 6.77
CA GLU A 81 -3.10 4.02 7.02
C GLU A 81 -3.34 2.93 5.96
N LEU A 82 -2.26 2.42 5.36
CA LEU A 82 -2.35 1.24 4.51
C LEU A 82 -2.56 -0.01 5.35
N VAL A 83 -3.57 -0.80 5.01
CA VAL A 83 -3.81 -2.13 5.57
C VAL A 83 -4.12 -3.13 4.48
N ILE A 84 -3.89 -4.40 4.79
CA ILE A 84 -4.38 -5.55 4.03
C ILE A 84 -5.55 -6.15 4.81
N GLU A 85 -6.71 -6.25 4.17
CA GLU A 85 -7.84 -7.03 4.67
C GLU A 85 -7.74 -8.45 4.10
N ILE A 86 -7.67 -9.44 4.98
CA ILE A 86 -7.50 -10.87 4.68
C ILE A 86 -8.68 -11.61 5.32
N ASP A 87 -9.22 -12.63 4.66
CA ASP A 87 -10.44 -13.28 5.15
C ASP A 87 -10.21 -14.15 6.40
N ASP A 88 -9.13 -14.94 6.40
CA ASP A 88 -8.79 -15.96 7.40
C ASP A 88 -7.26 -16.09 7.64
N GLU A 89 -6.87 -16.85 8.67
CA GLU A 89 -5.45 -17.05 9.05
C GLU A 89 -4.66 -17.89 8.03
N GLU A 90 -5.32 -18.80 7.31
CA GLU A 90 -4.64 -19.62 6.30
C GLU A 90 -4.11 -18.74 5.16
N ASN A 91 -4.91 -17.76 4.73
CA ASN A 91 -4.50 -16.77 3.74
C ASN A 91 -3.41 -15.82 4.25
N VAL A 92 -3.32 -15.55 5.56
CA VAL A 92 -2.19 -14.80 6.15
C VAL A 92 -0.90 -15.59 5.94
N HIS A 93 -0.87 -16.86 6.32
CA HIS A 93 0.33 -17.69 6.19
C HIS A 93 0.73 -17.93 4.73
N LYS A 94 -0.23 -18.10 3.82
CA LYS A 94 0.05 -18.17 2.38
C LYS A 94 0.65 -16.88 1.84
N LEU A 95 0.14 -15.74 2.28
CA LEU A 95 0.67 -14.43 1.90
C LEU A 95 2.10 -14.23 2.43
N GLU A 96 2.36 -14.54 3.71
CA GLU A 96 3.71 -14.49 4.29
C GLU A 96 4.69 -15.35 3.51
N GLY A 97 4.32 -16.60 3.20
CA GLY A 97 5.14 -17.51 2.42
C GLY A 97 5.43 -17.00 1.02
N GLU A 98 4.41 -16.57 0.28
CA GLU A 98 4.62 -16.09 -1.09
C GLU A 98 5.40 -14.77 -1.15
N LEU A 99 5.24 -13.89 -0.15
CA LEU A 99 6.07 -12.69 -0.03
C LEU A 99 7.54 -13.04 0.24
N LEU A 100 7.79 -13.97 1.15
CA LEU A 100 9.15 -14.44 1.45
C LEU A 100 9.80 -15.10 0.23
N ASP A 101 9.07 -15.93 -0.51
CA ASP A 101 9.58 -16.63 -1.70
C ASP A 101 9.92 -15.67 -2.85
N ASN A 102 9.12 -14.61 -3.04
CA ASN A 102 9.29 -13.67 -4.15
C ASN A 102 10.21 -12.49 -3.81
N PHE A 103 10.26 -12.07 -2.54
CA PHE A 103 10.90 -10.83 -2.11
C PHE A 103 11.89 -11.00 -0.95
N GLY A 104 12.03 -12.19 -0.38
CA GLY A 104 12.91 -12.42 0.77
C GLY A 104 12.49 -11.58 1.98
N ASN A 105 13.48 -10.96 2.64
CA ASN A 105 13.26 -10.10 3.81
C ASN A 105 12.94 -8.64 3.45
N GLU A 106 12.70 -8.37 2.16
CA GLU A 106 12.45 -7.01 1.67
C GLU A 106 11.01 -6.55 1.85
N VAL A 107 10.09 -7.50 2.03
CA VAL A 107 8.66 -7.25 2.22
C VAL A 107 8.11 -8.23 3.26
N ASP A 108 7.42 -7.71 4.27
CA ASP A 108 6.82 -8.51 5.33
C ASP A 108 5.45 -7.94 5.73
N ILE A 109 4.66 -8.74 6.46
CA ILE A 109 3.36 -8.32 6.98
C ILE A 109 3.30 -8.49 8.49
N GLU A 110 2.53 -7.63 9.15
CA GLU A 110 2.30 -7.69 10.59
C GLU A 110 0.80 -7.71 10.88
N VAL A 111 0.28 -8.79 11.47
CA VAL A 111 -1.13 -8.89 11.84
C VAL A 111 -1.47 -7.92 12.98
N ILE A 112 -2.44 -7.05 12.74
CA ILE A 112 -2.94 -6.08 13.71
C ILE A 112 -3.93 -6.79 14.65
N LYS A 113 -3.52 -7.02 15.90
CA LYS A 113 -4.45 -7.51 16.93
C LYS A 113 -5.44 -6.40 17.29
N ARG A 114 -6.74 -6.65 17.11
CA ARG A 114 -7.78 -5.78 17.66
C ARG A 114 -7.63 -5.82 19.19
N THR A 115 -7.32 -4.67 19.79
CA THR A 115 -7.39 -4.48 21.24
C THR A 115 -8.82 -4.13 21.62
#